data_AF-A0A932K205-F1
#
_entry.id   AF-A0A932K205-F1
#
_cell.length_a   1.000
_cell.length_b   1.000
_cell.length_c   1.000
_cell.angle_alpha   90.00
_cell.angle_beta   90.00
_cell.angle_gamma   90.00
#
_symmetry.space_group_name_H-M   'P 1'
#
loop_
_entity.id
_entity.type
_entity.pdbx_description
1 polymer ?
#
loop_
_entity_poly.entity_id
_entity_poly.type
_entity_poly.pdbx_seq_one_letter_code
_entity_poly.pdbx_strand_id
1 'polypeptide(L)' 'MIGVLTHHWAKADKLDEARKLLDRNGDAQSKAPGFVSRQTLYSLPDSSKITTLVVWDTNEIYDAWRASP' A
#
# COMPACT_ATOMS: atom_id res chain seq x y z
N MET A 1 2.49 -15.11 8.73
CA MET A 1 1.94 -13.80 8.31
C MET A 1 2.91 -12.70 8.72
N ILE A 2 3.13 -11.73 7.84
CA ILE A 2 3.90 -10.51 8.11
C ILE A 2 3.04 -9.27 7.81
N GLY A 3 3.28 -8.18 8.53
CA GLY A 3 2.65 -6.88 8.28
C GLY A 3 3.66 -5.87 7.74
N VAL A 4 3.34 -5.25 6.61
CA VAL A 4 4.15 -4.21 5.99
C VAL A 4 3.43 -2.88 6.13
N LEU A 5 4.01 -1.98 6.92
CA LEU A 5 3.52 -0.62 7.10
C LEU A 5 4.32 0.33 6.22
N THR A 6 3.67 0.97 5.25
CA THR A 6 4.32 1.91 4.32
C THR A 6 3.69 3.29 4.44
N HIS A 7 4.53 4.31 4.60
CA HIS A 7 4.11 5.71 4.60
C HIS A 7 4.48 6.36 3.26
N HIS A 8 3.52 7.06 2.66
CA HIS A 8 3.70 7.86 1.46
C HIS A 8 3.38 9.32 1.77
N TRP A 9 4.18 10.22 1.21
CA TRP A 9 3.89 11.66 1.18
C TRP A 9 3.69 12.07 -0.27
N ALA A 10 2.46 12.48 -0.58
CA ALA A 10 2.12 12.99 -1.89
C ALA A 10 2.59 14.44 -2.06
N LYS A 11 2.90 14.85 -3.29
CA LYS A 11 3.09 16.27 -3.61
C LYS A 11 1.76 17.01 -3.42
N ALA A 12 1.81 18.26 -2.98
CA ALA A 12 0.63 19.04 -2.60
C ALA A 12 -0.42 19.16 -3.71
N ASP A 13 0.01 19.24 -4.97
CA ASP A 13 -0.82 19.32 -6.18
C ASP A 13 -1.22 17.95 -6.76
N LYS A 14 -0.84 16.86 -6.11
CA LYS A 14 -0.96 15.48 -6.63
C LYS A 14 -1.67 14.51 -5.67
N LEU A 15 -2.41 15.03 -4.69
CA LEU A 15 -3.08 14.21 -3.66
C LEU A 15 -4.04 13.18 -4.27
N ASP A 16 -4.93 13.61 -5.16
CA ASP A 16 -5.92 12.71 -5.77
C ASP A 16 -5.26 11.69 -6.71
N GLU A 17 -4.22 12.10 -7.43
CA GLU A 17 -3.44 11.20 -8.29
C GLU A 17 -2.73 10.14 -7.45
N ALA A 18 -2.10 10.53 -6.34
CA ALA A 18 -1.45 9.62 -5.41
C ALA A 18 -2.44 8.61 -4.81
N ARG A 19 -3.64 9.05 -4.40
CA ARG A 19 -4.70 8.16 -3.92
C ARG A 19 -5.08 7.12 -4.97
N LYS A 20 -5.36 7.55 -6.21
CA LYS A 20 -5.70 6.66 -7.32
C LYS A 20 -4.59 5.65 -7.63
N LEU A 21 -3.33 6.07 -7.58
CA LEU A 21 -2.19 5.17 -7.76
C LEU A 21 -2.13 4.11 -6.66
N LEU A 22 -2.32 4.51 -5.40
CA LEU A 22 -2.33 3.59 -4.26
C LEU A 22 -3.53 2.64 -4.29
N ASP A 23 -4.69 3.08 -4.77
CA ASP A 23 -5.87 2.24 -4.94
C ASP A 23 -5.66 1.18 -6.02
N ARG A 24 -5.06 1.56 -7.17
CA ARG A 24 -4.67 0.61 -8.22
C ARG A 24 -3.66 -0.42 -7.73
N ASN A 25 -2.66 0.01 -6.95
CA ASN A 25 -1.71 -0.89 -6.33
C ASN A 25 -2.41 -1.84 -5.33
N GLY A 26 -3.37 -1.33 -4.55
CA GLY A 26 -4.17 -2.14 -3.64
C GLY A 26 -5.02 -3.19 -4.35
N ASP A 27 -5.64 -2.85 -5.47
CA ASP A 27 -6.38 -3.80 -6.31
C ASP A 27 -5.46 -4.90 -6.87
N ALA A 28 -4.27 -4.53 -7.36
CA ALA A 28 -3.29 -5.48 -7.85
C ALA A 28 -2.79 -6.42 -6.72
N GLN A 29 -2.48 -5.87 -5.54
CA GLN A 29 -2.10 -6.64 -4.35
C GLN A 29 -3.20 -7.63 -3.96
N SER A 30 -4.47 -7.22 -3.99
CA SER A 30 -5.60 -8.07 -3.58
C SER A 30 -5.77 -9.34 -4.42
N LYS A 31 -5.15 -9.37 -5.61
CA LYS A 31 -5.18 -10.49 -6.56
C LYS A 31 -3.90 -11.32 -6.52
N ALA A 32 -2.90 -10.89 -5.75
CA ALA A 32 -1.62 -11.57 -5.65
C ALA A 32 -1.71 -12.81 -4.74
N PRO A 33 -1.00 -13.90 -5.05
CA PRO A 33 -0.87 -15.05 -4.16
C PRO A 33 -0.37 -14.62 -2.76
N GLY A 34 -0.95 -15.20 -1.71
CA GLY A 34 -0.55 -14.94 -0.32
C GLY A 34 -0.89 -13.55 0.22
N PHE A 35 -1.68 -12.75 -0.51
CA PHE A 35 -2.30 -11.55 0.03
C PHE A 35 -3.35 -11.92 1.08
N VAL A 36 -3.28 -11.29 2.25
CA VAL A 36 -4.24 -11.51 3.35
C VAL A 36 -5.19 -10.33 3.49
N SER A 37 -4.65 -9.13 3.68
CA SER A 37 -5.48 -7.92 3.82
C SER A 37 -4.70 -6.65 3.54
N ARG A 38 -5.43 -5.56 3.25
CA ARG A 38 -4.88 -4.20 3.13
C ARG A 38 -5.81 -3.20 3.79
N GLN A 39 -5.22 -2.28 4.55
CA GLN A 39 -5.88 -1.09 5.06
C GLN A 39 -5.17 0.17 4.57
N THR A 40 -5.95 1.18 4.19
CA THR A 40 -5.43 2.52 3.89
C THR A 40 -5.85 3.45 5.01
N LEU A 41 -4.90 4.19 5.56
CA LEU A 41 -5.06 5.11 6.66
C LEU A 41 -4.67 6.51 6.19
N TYR A 42 -5.58 7.46 6.34
CA TYR A 42 -5.33 8.87 6.04
C TYR A 42 -4.95 9.60 7.32
N SER A 43 -3.86 10.34 7.28
CA SER A 43 -3.41 11.13 8.42
C SER A 43 -4.37 12.31 8.66
N LEU A 44 -4.78 12.48 9.92
CA LEU A 44 -5.59 13.61 10.36
C LEU A 44 -4.81 14.95 10.36
N PRO A 45 -3.55 15.02 10.87
CA PRO A 45 -2.80 16.29 10.91
C PRO A 45 -2.09 16.65 9.60
N ASP A 46 -1.96 15.72 8.66
CA ASP A 46 -1.20 15.92 7.41
C ASP A 46 -1.92 15.24 6.25
N SER A 47 -2.61 16.02 5.42
CA SER A 47 -3.40 15.50 4.29
C SER A 47 -2.57 14.85 3.20
N SER A 48 -1.25 15.13 3.15
CA SER A 48 -0.32 14.55 2.18
C SER A 48 0.14 13.14 2.57
N LYS A 49 0.00 12.78 3.84
CA LYS A 49 0.45 11.49 4.37
C LYS A 49 -0.64 10.43 4.22
N ILE A 50 -0.34 9.42 3.41
CA ILE A 50 -1.17 8.23 3.21
C ILE A 50 -0.38 7.02 3.70
N THR A 51 -0.96 6.23 4.59
CA THR A 51 -0.31 5.02 5.13
C THR A 51 -1.07 3.79 4.66
N THR A 52 -0.34 2.74 4.30
CA THR A 52 -0.92 1.43 4.02
C THR A 52 -0.37 0.41 4.99
N LEU A 53 -1.24 -0.47 5.49
CA LEU A 53 -0.87 -1.69 6.19
C LEU A 53 -1.31 -2.86 5.33
N VAL A 54 -0.35 -3.65 4.84
CA VAL A 54 -0.62 -4.84 4.04
C VAL A 54 -0.11 -6.07 4.77
N VAL A 55 -0.97 -7.08 4.89
CA VAL A 55 -0.63 -8.37 5.51
C VAL A 55 -0.44 -9.41 4.41
N TRP A 56 0.67 -10.13 4.49
CA TRP A 56 1.02 -11.23 3.59
C TRP A 56 1.23 -12.51 4.40
N ASP A 57 1.05 -13.67 3.77
CA ASP A 57 1.24 -14.97 4.42
C ASP A 57 2.68 -15.19 4.88
N THR A 58 3.66 -14.90 4.01
CA THR A 58 5.09 -15.08 4.30
C THR A 58 5.93 -13.92 3.79
N ASN A 59 7.18 -13.83 4.26
CA ASN A 59 8.12 -12.80 3.79
C ASN A 59 8.54 -13.02 2.34
N GLU A 60 8.71 -14.28 1.92
CA GLU A 60 9.16 -14.66 0.57
C GLU A 60 8.16 -14.20 -0.51
N ILE A 61 6.86 -14.34 -0.24
CA ILE A 61 5.79 -13.88 -1.13
C ILE A 61 5.80 -12.36 -1.25
N TYR A 62 5.92 -11.65 -0.12
CA TYR A 62 6.03 -10.19 -0.12
C TYR A 62 7.27 -9.71 -0.88
N ASP A 63 8.42 -10.34 -0.69
CA ASP A 63 9.66 -9.97 -1.40
C ASP A 63 9.53 -10.19 -2.91
N ALA A 64 8.90 -11.29 -3.34
CA ALA A 64 8.59 -11.51 -4.75
C ALA A 64 7.62 -10.45 -5.32
N TRP A 65 6.57 -10.09 -4.56
CA TRP A 65 5.67 -8.99 -4.94
C TRP A 65 6.41 -7.65 -5.04
N ARG A 66 7.26 -7.33 -4.06
CA ARG A 66 8.02 -6.08 -4.01
C ARG A 66 9.01 -5.94 -5.17
N ALA A 67 9.52 -7.05 -5.68
CA ALA A 67 10.41 -7.09 -6.83
C ALA A 67 9.66 -7.06 -8.18
N SER A 68 8.32 -7.04 -8.18
CA SER A 68 7.53 -7.00 -9.42
C SER A 68 7.62 -5.63 -10.13
N PRO A 69 7.54 -5.59 -11.48
CA PRO A 69 7.67 -4.36 -12.27
C PRO A 69 6.57 -3.31 -12.05
#